data_AF-A0A937KG52-F1
#
_entry.id   AF-A0A937KG52-F1
#
_cell.length_a   1.000
_cell.length_b   1.000
_cell.length_c   1.000
_cell.angle_alpha   90.00
_cell.angle_beta   90.00
_cell.angle_gamma   90.00
#
_symmetry.space_group_name_H-M   'P 1'
#
loop_
_entity.id
_entity.type
_entity.pdbx_description
1 polymer ?
#
loop_
_entity_poly.entity_id
_entity_poly.type
_entity_poly.pdbx_seq_one_letter_code
_entity_poly.pdbx_strand_id
1 'polypeptide(L)'
;MPLSKKNPTSQKSWSSLKEVYNQENNLHINDYFKNENNRLENFTASLNDLYIDFSKNRISKKAFDLLIELCKETDLKENIDKYFNGSSINETENRSVLHTALRSKNSDSTEISEEVKNTLSKIRTISDEINNGVRRGYSGKKIENVVNIGIGGSHLGPEMVTEALSFYSQGIKPYFISNIDPDYTENLLKSLNPETTMFIIVS
;
A
#
# COMPACT_ATOMS: atom_id res chain seq x y z
N MET A 1 19.64 13.68 -5.15
CA MET A 1 19.73 14.40 -3.87
C MET A 1 18.64 13.87 -2.94
N PRO A 2 18.90 13.77 -1.63
CA PRO A 2 17.92 13.27 -0.66
C PRO A 2 16.71 14.19 -0.50
N LEU A 3 15.75 13.76 0.31
CA LEU A 3 14.57 14.56 0.67
C LEU A 3 14.96 15.86 1.36
N SER A 4 14.10 16.88 1.26
CA SER A 4 14.24 18.10 2.04
C SER A 4 14.19 17.77 3.54
N LYS A 5 15.06 18.40 4.32
CA LYS A 5 15.18 18.20 5.78
C LYS A 5 14.69 19.42 6.56
N LYS A 6 13.79 20.21 5.98
CA LYS A 6 13.19 21.36 6.66
C LYS A 6 12.45 20.89 7.90
N ASN A 7 12.87 21.37 9.07
CA ASN A 7 12.24 21.02 10.32
C ASN A 7 10.81 21.61 10.34
N PRO A 8 9.74 20.81 10.48
CA PRO A 8 8.38 21.34 10.49
C PRO A 8 8.14 22.31 11.65
N THR A 9 8.80 22.09 12.79
CA THR A 9 8.57 22.88 14.00
C THR A 9 9.11 24.30 13.95
N SER A 10 10.00 24.60 12.99
CA SER A 10 10.55 25.94 12.76
C SER A 10 9.77 26.74 11.71
N GLN A 11 8.74 26.16 11.08
CA GLN A 11 7.99 26.83 10.03
C GLN A 11 6.90 27.75 10.59
N LYS A 12 6.53 28.78 9.83
CA LYS A 12 5.53 29.78 10.28
C LYS A 12 4.14 29.15 10.43
N SER A 13 3.76 28.26 9.51
CA SER A 13 2.51 27.51 9.59
C SER A 13 2.42 26.68 10.87
N TRP A 14 3.53 26.10 11.35
CA TRP A 14 3.57 25.33 12.59
C TRP A 14 3.25 26.17 13.82
N SER A 15 3.88 27.35 13.95
CA SER A 15 3.54 28.28 15.03
C SER A 15 2.07 28.71 14.96
N SER A 16 1.57 29.00 13.75
CA SER A 16 0.16 29.36 13.53
C SER A 16 -0.80 28.21 13.90
N LEU A 17 -0.43 26.95 13.62
CA LEU A 17 -1.19 25.77 14.01
C LEU A 17 -1.28 25.63 15.53
N LYS A 18 -0.20 25.93 16.28
CA LYS A 18 -0.24 25.93 17.75
C LYS A 18 -1.21 26.98 18.29
N GLU A 19 -1.22 28.17 17.69
CA GLU A 19 -2.16 29.23 18.07
C GLU A 19 -3.62 28.81 17.84
N VAL A 20 -3.90 28.25 16.66
CA VAL A 20 -5.24 27.71 16.34
C VAL A 20 -5.62 26.58 17.29
N TYR A 21 -4.70 25.67 17.59
CA TYR A 21 -4.93 24.61 18.57
C TYR A 21 -5.29 25.18 19.95
N ASN A 22 -4.54 26.17 20.45
CA ASN A 22 -4.82 26.77 21.76
C ASN A 22 -6.19 27.47 21.82
N GLN A 23 -6.69 27.96 20.68
CA GLN A 23 -8.01 28.59 20.55
C GLN A 23 -9.14 27.56 20.45
N GLU A 24 -8.88 26.42 19.80
CA GLU A 24 -9.91 25.47 19.40
C GLU A 24 -9.85 24.12 20.13
N ASN A 25 -8.87 23.88 21.02
CA ASN A 25 -8.67 22.56 21.66
C ASN A 25 -9.86 22.03 22.47
N ASN A 26 -10.77 22.91 22.90
CA ASN A 26 -12.00 22.58 23.61
C ASN A 26 -13.21 22.35 22.67
N LEU A 27 -13.07 22.61 21.37
CA LEU A 27 -14.13 22.37 20.40
C LEU A 27 -14.25 20.87 20.06
N HIS A 28 -15.48 20.41 19.91
CA HIS A 28 -15.82 19.07 19.47
C HIS A 28 -16.29 19.07 18.01
N ILE A 29 -16.36 17.88 17.40
CA ILE A 29 -16.80 17.71 16.00
C ILE A 29 -18.14 18.41 15.74
N ASN A 30 -19.09 18.29 16.67
CA ASN A 30 -20.40 18.93 16.58
C ASN A 30 -20.31 20.47 16.52
N ASP A 31 -19.35 21.08 17.20
CA ASP A 31 -19.19 22.53 17.18
C ASP A 31 -18.71 23.01 15.81
N TYR A 32 -17.81 22.25 15.17
CA TYR A 32 -17.40 22.54 13.79
C TYR A 32 -18.56 22.40 12.81
N PHE A 33 -19.41 21.37 12.92
CA PHE A 33 -20.61 21.25 12.06
C PHE A 33 -21.62 22.37 12.29
N LYS A 34 -21.74 22.89 13.52
CA LYS A 34 -22.62 24.03 13.82
C LYS A 34 -22.07 25.35 13.28
N ASN A 35 -20.75 25.54 13.33
CA ASN A 35 -20.10 26.82 13.02
C ASN A 35 -19.63 26.93 11.56
N GLU A 36 -19.50 25.81 10.84
CA GLU A 36 -19.06 25.75 9.44
C GLU A 36 -20.16 25.13 8.55
N ASN A 37 -21.08 25.97 8.05
CA ASN A 37 -22.24 25.49 7.27
C ASN A 37 -21.88 24.62 6.04
N ASN A 38 -20.70 24.85 5.44
CA ASN A 38 -20.22 24.09 4.26
C ASN A 38 -19.19 23.02 4.63
N ARG A 39 -19.19 22.52 5.87
CA ARG A 39 -18.16 21.59 6.37
C ARG A 39 -18.03 20.32 5.53
N LEU A 40 -19.15 19.67 5.21
CA LEU A 40 -19.11 18.42 4.45
C LEU A 40 -18.50 18.65 3.05
N GLU A 41 -18.91 19.70 2.36
CA GLU A 41 -18.35 20.08 1.05
C GLU A 41 -16.84 20.37 1.14
N ASN A 42 -16.41 21.13 2.14
CA ASN A 42 -15.01 21.50 2.32
C ASN A 42 -14.10 20.32 2.73
N PHE A 43 -14.65 19.27 3.33
CA PHE A 43 -13.91 18.15 3.92
C PHE A 43 -14.29 16.80 3.32
N THR A 44 -14.67 16.82 2.05
CA THR A 44 -14.87 15.61 1.26
C THR A 44 -14.07 15.67 -0.03
N ALA A 45 -13.61 14.51 -0.49
CA ALA A 45 -12.97 14.37 -1.79
C ALA A 45 -13.57 13.15 -2.48
N SER A 46 -13.68 13.21 -3.80
CA SER A 46 -14.20 12.10 -4.60
C SER A 46 -13.29 11.86 -5.81
N LEU A 47 -13.01 10.59 -6.09
CA LEU A 47 -12.25 10.15 -7.25
C LEU A 47 -12.87 8.85 -7.78
N ASN A 48 -13.52 8.92 -8.94
CA ASN A 48 -14.31 7.81 -9.49
C ASN A 48 -15.28 7.28 -8.42
N ASP A 49 -15.19 5.99 -8.09
CA ASP A 49 -16.04 5.32 -7.10
C ASP A 49 -15.54 5.50 -5.64
N LEU A 50 -14.41 6.19 -5.42
CA LEU A 50 -13.87 6.45 -4.09
C LEU A 50 -14.40 7.78 -3.54
N TYR A 51 -15.15 7.70 -2.44
CA TYR A 51 -15.58 8.86 -1.66
C TYR A 51 -14.84 8.88 -0.32
N ILE A 52 -14.16 9.99 -0.02
CA ILE A 52 -13.41 10.19 1.21
C ILE A 52 -14.07 11.31 1.98
N ASP A 53 -14.70 10.97 3.11
CA ASP A 53 -15.22 11.94 4.08
C ASP A 53 -14.24 12.07 5.24
N PHE A 54 -13.61 13.24 5.33
CA PHE A 54 -12.73 13.61 6.44
C PHE A 54 -13.30 14.76 7.28
N SER A 55 -14.59 15.07 7.12
CA SER A 55 -15.31 16.12 7.87
C SER A 55 -15.49 15.80 9.36
N LYS A 56 -15.37 14.53 9.75
CA LYS A 56 -15.49 14.07 11.15
C LYS A 56 -14.16 14.11 11.93
N ASN A 57 -13.16 14.82 11.41
CA ASN A 57 -11.94 15.13 12.16
C ASN A 57 -12.12 16.36 13.04
N ARG A 58 -11.38 16.46 14.15
CA ARG A 58 -11.36 17.66 15.03
C ARG A 58 -10.44 18.74 14.44
N ILE A 59 -10.88 19.33 13.33
CA ILE A 59 -10.10 20.31 12.57
C ILE A 59 -11.05 21.33 11.92
N SER A 60 -10.77 22.62 12.10
CA SER A 60 -11.44 23.71 11.38
C SER A 60 -10.90 23.87 9.96
N LYS A 61 -11.63 24.59 9.10
CA LYS A 61 -11.14 24.97 7.77
C LYS A 61 -9.81 25.73 7.84
N LYS A 62 -9.66 26.63 8.82
CA LYS A 62 -8.44 27.40 9.06
C LYS A 62 -7.25 26.49 9.39
N ALA A 63 -7.43 25.54 10.31
CA ALA A 63 -6.39 24.58 10.66
C ALA A 63 -6.01 23.70 9.46
N PHE A 64 -6.99 23.26 8.66
CA PHE A 64 -6.73 22.47 7.46
C PHE A 64 -5.88 23.25 6.43
N ASP A 65 -6.21 24.51 6.16
CA ASP A 65 -5.43 25.36 5.26
C ASP A 65 -3.99 25.56 5.75
N LEU A 66 -3.80 25.72 7.07
CA LEU A 66 -2.47 25.82 7.66
C LEU A 66 -1.67 24.51 7.56
N LEU A 67 -2.30 23.33 7.62
CA LEU A 67 -1.62 22.06 7.35
C LEU A 67 -1.15 21.98 5.89
N ILE A 68 -1.94 22.47 4.94
CA ILE A 68 -1.54 22.56 3.53
C ILE A 68 -0.37 23.53 3.35
N GLU A 69 -0.37 24.68 4.04
CA GLU A 69 0.77 25.59 4.04
C GLU A 69 2.02 24.95 4.65
N LEU A 70 1.89 24.17 5.73
CA LEU A 70 3.02 23.40 6.29
C LEU A 70 3.59 22.40 5.28
N CYS A 71 2.74 21.71 4.52
CA CYS A 71 3.20 20.84 3.44
C CYS A 71 4.01 21.61 2.38
N LYS A 72 3.62 22.85 2.04
CA LYS A 72 4.38 23.70 1.12
C LYS A 72 5.70 24.16 1.74
N GLU A 73 5.67 24.65 2.98
CA GLU A 73 6.87 25.14 3.69
C GLU A 73 7.93 24.04 3.88
N THR A 74 7.50 22.77 3.95
CA THR A 74 8.36 21.58 4.10
C THR A 74 8.75 20.89 2.78
N ASP A 75 8.49 21.53 1.62
CA ASP A 75 8.82 21.02 0.28
C ASP A 75 8.20 19.65 -0.05
N LEU A 76 6.95 19.39 0.39
CA LEU A 76 6.30 18.11 0.15
C LEU A 76 6.20 17.79 -1.36
N LYS A 77 5.91 18.78 -2.19
CA LYS A 77 5.75 18.58 -3.64
C LYS A 77 7.06 18.13 -4.30
N GLU A 78 8.15 18.81 -3.99
CA GLU A 78 9.49 18.50 -4.49
C GLU A 78 9.95 17.12 -3.99
N ASN A 79 9.59 16.76 -2.76
CA ASN A 79 9.86 15.44 -2.20
C ASN A 79 9.05 14.33 -2.90
N ILE A 80 7.79 14.60 -3.27
CA ILE A 80 6.97 13.71 -4.10
C ILE A 80 7.62 13.54 -5.48
N ASP A 81 8.10 14.61 -6.11
CA ASP A 81 8.76 14.52 -7.42
C ASP A 81 10.04 13.67 -7.35
N LYS A 82 10.87 13.84 -6.31
CA LYS A 82 12.06 12.99 -6.06
C LYS A 82 11.68 11.52 -5.86
N TYR A 83 10.60 11.28 -5.14
CA TYR A 83 10.06 9.96 -4.88
C TYR A 83 9.63 9.25 -6.18
N PHE A 84 8.85 9.91 -7.04
CA PHE A 84 8.41 9.34 -8.32
C PHE A 84 9.52 9.22 -9.37
N ASN A 85 10.48 10.13 -9.39
CA ASN A 85 11.59 10.12 -10.35
C ASN A 85 12.73 9.17 -9.96
N GLY A 86 12.60 8.40 -8.87
CA GLY A 86 13.57 7.38 -8.49
C GLY A 86 14.88 7.92 -7.91
N SER A 87 14.86 9.12 -7.32
CA SER A 87 16.01 9.60 -6.54
C SER A 87 16.29 8.65 -5.36
N SER A 88 17.57 8.53 -4.96
CA SER A 88 17.98 7.77 -3.77
C SER A 88 17.56 8.48 -2.48
N ILE A 89 16.27 8.42 -2.16
CA ILE A 89 15.66 9.08 -1.00
C ILE A 89 15.72 8.23 0.27
N ASN A 90 15.91 6.91 0.16
CA ASN A 90 16.27 6.07 1.28
C ASN A 90 17.78 6.27 1.53
N GLU A 91 18.10 7.32 2.28
CA GLU A 91 19.47 7.79 2.48
C GLU A 91 20.34 6.77 3.22
N THR A 92 19.80 6.14 4.26
CA THR A 92 20.57 5.25 5.13
C THR A 92 21.05 3.99 4.41
N GLU A 93 20.31 3.56 3.38
CA GLU A 93 20.69 2.43 2.53
C GLU A 93 21.16 2.85 1.13
N ASN A 94 21.18 4.15 0.84
CA ASN A 94 21.46 4.73 -0.47
C ASN A 94 20.64 4.10 -1.62
N ARG A 95 19.31 4.00 -1.43
CA ARG A 95 18.38 3.36 -2.38
C ARG A 95 17.27 4.29 -2.85
N SER A 96 16.79 4.06 -4.07
CA SER A 96 15.53 4.61 -4.56
C SER A 96 14.33 3.88 -3.94
N VAL A 97 13.17 4.52 -3.91
CA VAL A 97 11.91 3.91 -3.43
C VAL A 97 10.89 3.96 -4.57
N LEU A 98 10.73 2.84 -5.27
CA LEU A 98 10.07 2.80 -6.59
C LEU A 98 8.91 1.80 -6.69
N HIS A 99 8.20 1.52 -5.60
CA HIS A 99 7.02 0.64 -5.68
C HIS A 99 5.89 1.21 -6.56
N THR A 100 5.89 2.51 -6.82
CA THR A 100 5.01 3.15 -7.81
C THR A 100 5.29 2.70 -9.24
N ALA A 101 6.57 2.45 -9.58
CA ALA A 101 6.95 1.98 -10.92
C ALA A 101 6.36 0.60 -11.23
N LEU A 102 6.19 -0.25 -10.21
CA LEU A 102 5.61 -1.60 -10.35
C LEU A 102 4.15 -1.61 -10.85
N ARG A 103 3.45 -0.48 -10.74
CA ARG A 103 2.04 -0.30 -11.12
C ARG A 103 1.81 0.88 -12.06
N SER A 104 2.87 1.48 -12.58
CA SER A 104 2.77 2.62 -13.50
C SER A 104 2.27 2.16 -14.87
N LYS A 105 1.39 2.95 -15.48
CA LYS A 105 1.03 2.79 -16.90
C LYS A 105 2.01 3.51 -17.84
N ASN A 106 2.77 4.48 -17.30
CA ASN A 106 3.73 5.27 -18.06
C ASN A 106 5.12 4.63 -17.99
N SER A 107 5.79 4.53 -19.13
CA SER A 107 7.03 3.78 -19.35
C SER A 107 8.30 4.62 -19.20
N ASP A 108 8.26 5.70 -18.43
CA ASP A 108 9.27 6.76 -18.51
C ASP A 108 10.65 6.36 -17.92
N SER A 109 10.76 5.19 -17.29
CA SER A 109 12.04 4.53 -17.00
C SER A 109 12.17 3.25 -17.83
N THR A 110 12.88 3.28 -18.96
CA THR A 110 12.85 2.20 -19.95
C THR A 110 13.31 0.85 -19.37
N GLU A 111 14.41 0.79 -18.64
CA GLU A 111 14.95 -0.48 -18.12
C GLU A 111 14.08 -1.08 -17.00
N ILE A 112 13.77 -0.30 -15.95
CA ILE A 112 12.90 -0.76 -14.86
C ILE A 112 11.50 -1.11 -15.38
N SER A 113 10.95 -0.31 -16.29
CA SER A 113 9.62 -0.59 -16.84
C SER A 113 9.60 -1.87 -17.68
N GLU A 114 10.70 -2.18 -18.37
CA GLU A 114 10.84 -3.41 -19.15
C GLU A 114 10.98 -4.64 -18.24
N GLU A 115 11.79 -4.57 -17.19
CA GLU A 115 11.90 -5.66 -16.21
C GLU A 115 10.56 -5.94 -15.51
N VAL A 116 9.84 -4.88 -15.11
CA VAL A 116 8.49 -5.00 -14.52
C VAL A 116 7.53 -5.67 -15.49
N LYS A 117 7.46 -5.20 -16.74
CA LYS A 117 6.58 -5.81 -17.77
C LYS A 117 6.91 -7.27 -18.00
N ASN A 118 8.19 -7.60 -18.15
CA ASN A 118 8.63 -8.97 -18.37
C ASN A 118 8.30 -9.88 -17.17
N THR A 119 8.47 -9.38 -15.95
CA THR A 119 8.12 -10.13 -14.73
C THR A 119 6.61 -10.32 -14.61
N LEU A 120 5.80 -9.29 -14.85
CA LEU A 120 4.33 -9.40 -14.85
C LEU A 120 3.83 -10.37 -15.93
N SER A 121 4.45 -10.37 -17.11
CA SER A 121 4.14 -11.31 -18.19
C SER A 121 4.43 -12.76 -17.79
N LYS A 122 5.57 -13.01 -17.13
CA LYS A 122 5.92 -14.33 -16.57
C LYS A 122 4.92 -14.77 -15.51
N ILE A 123 4.58 -13.89 -14.55
CA ILE A 123 3.60 -14.16 -13.50
C ILE A 123 2.26 -14.55 -14.14
N ARG A 124 1.77 -13.75 -15.11
CA ARG A 124 0.52 -14.03 -15.81
C ARG A 124 0.53 -15.39 -16.50
N THR A 125 1.61 -15.71 -17.22
CA THR A 125 1.75 -16.98 -17.93
C THR A 125 1.65 -18.15 -16.96
N ILE A 126 2.41 -18.10 -15.86
CA ILE A 126 2.41 -19.16 -14.85
C ILE A 126 1.03 -19.27 -14.17
N SER A 127 0.40 -18.16 -13.79
CA SER A 127 -0.91 -18.17 -13.16
C SER A 127 -2.00 -18.71 -14.09
N ASP A 128 -1.97 -18.33 -15.37
CA ASP A 128 -2.93 -18.81 -16.37
C ASP A 128 -2.77 -20.31 -16.61
N GLU A 129 -1.54 -20.81 -16.69
CA GLU A 129 -1.28 -22.25 -16.82
C GLU A 129 -1.77 -23.06 -15.62
N ILE A 130 -1.60 -22.53 -14.40
CA ILE A 130 -2.07 -23.19 -13.16
C ILE A 130 -3.60 -23.22 -13.11
N ASN A 131 -4.25 -22.06 -13.31
CA ASN A 131 -5.70 -21.94 -13.26
C ASN A 131 -6.38 -22.83 -14.31
N ASN A 132 -5.82 -22.88 -15.52
CA ASN A 132 -6.33 -23.73 -16.61
C ASN A 132 -5.91 -25.20 -16.51
N GLY A 133 -5.07 -25.57 -15.54
CA GLY A 133 -4.59 -26.95 -15.36
C GLY A 133 -3.67 -27.44 -16.48
N VAL A 134 -3.00 -26.51 -17.17
CA VAL A 134 -1.91 -26.79 -18.11
C VAL A 134 -0.65 -27.17 -17.33
N ARG A 135 -0.32 -26.36 -16.32
CA ARG A 135 0.77 -26.65 -15.37
C ARG A 135 0.24 -27.60 -14.29
N ARG A 136 0.82 -28.80 -14.24
CA ARG A 136 0.39 -29.91 -13.39
C ARG A 136 1.46 -30.26 -12.37
N GLY A 137 1.05 -30.89 -11.27
CA GLY A 137 1.97 -31.50 -10.31
C GLY A 137 2.73 -32.67 -10.93
N TYR A 138 3.70 -33.20 -10.19
CA TYR A 138 4.59 -34.26 -10.69
C TYR A 138 3.85 -35.53 -11.13
N SER A 139 2.69 -35.82 -10.54
CA SER A 139 1.84 -36.97 -10.89
C SER A 139 0.88 -36.70 -12.05
N GLY A 140 0.94 -35.51 -12.66
CA GLY A 140 0.00 -35.08 -13.71
C GLY A 140 -1.34 -34.55 -13.17
N LYS A 141 -1.53 -34.50 -11.85
CA LYS A 141 -2.74 -33.90 -11.25
C LYS A 141 -2.73 -32.37 -11.35
N LYS A 142 -3.92 -31.77 -11.40
CA LYS A 142 -4.07 -30.31 -11.39
C LYS A 142 -3.62 -29.77 -10.03
N ILE A 143 -2.98 -28.61 -10.01
CA ILE A 143 -2.69 -27.90 -8.76
C ILE A 143 -3.99 -27.33 -8.20
N GLU A 144 -4.21 -27.53 -6.90
CA GLU A 144 -5.40 -27.10 -6.16
C GLU A 144 -5.02 -26.17 -5.01
N ASN A 145 -3.82 -26.33 -4.46
CA ASN A 145 -3.35 -25.61 -3.28
C ASN A 145 -2.08 -24.82 -3.62
N VAL A 146 -1.98 -23.60 -3.14
CA VAL A 146 -0.77 -22.77 -3.23
C VAL A 146 -0.37 -22.33 -1.83
N VAL A 147 0.85 -22.66 -1.42
CA VAL A 147 1.40 -22.30 -0.10
C VAL A 147 2.47 -21.23 -0.28
N ASN A 148 2.21 -20.02 0.19
CA ASN A 148 3.18 -18.93 0.23
C ASN A 148 3.98 -19.00 1.53
N ILE A 149 5.30 -19.09 1.43
CA ILE A 149 6.22 -19.13 2.56
C ILE A 149 7.03 -17.84 2.57
N GLY A 150 6.82 -17.00 3.58
CA GLY A 150 7.49 -15.71 3.73
C GLY A 150 7.03 -14.99 5.00
N ILE A 151 7.81 -14.02 5.48
CA ILE A 151 7.51 -13.26 6.71
C ILE A 151 7.41 -11.76 6.43
N GLY A 152 6.66 -11.05 7.27
CA GLY A 152 6.52 -9.59 7.18
C GLY A 152 5.91 -9.14 5.85
N GLY A 153 6.65 -8.34 5.08
CA GLY A 153 6.21 -7.84 3.78
C GLY A 153 5.91 -8.95 2.76
N SER A 154 6.58 -10.09 2.88
CA SER A 154 6.40 -11.27 2.04
C SER A 154 5.16 -12.12 2.39
N HIS A 155 4.39 -11.70 3.39
CA HIS A 155 3.22 -12.41 3.92
C HIS A 155 1.96 -11.54 3.95
N LEU A 156 2.02 -10.42 4.67
CA LEU A 156 0.83 -9.63 5.02
C LEU A 156 0.11 -9.07 3.79
N GLY A 157 0.86 -8.65 2.77
CA GLY A 157 0.29 -8.17 1.50
C GLY A 157 -0.46 -9.27 0.75
N PRO A 158 0.19 -10.40 0.41
CA PRO A 158 -0.47 -11.55 -0.20
C PRO A 158 -1.71 -12.05 0.55
N GLU A 159 -1.63 -12.21 1.87
CA GLU A 159 -2.75 -12.67 2.70
C GLU A 159 -3.94 -11.69 2.65
N MET A 160 -3.68 -10.40 2.88
CA MET A 160 -4.73 -9.38 2.87
C MET A 160 -5.45 -9.29 1.51
N VAL A 161 -4.71 -9.30 0.40
CA VAL A 161 -5.29 -9.16 -0.95
C VAL A 161 -6.08 -10.40 -1.35
N THR A 162 -5.59 -11.60 -1.03
CA THR A 162 -6.29 -12.85 -1.35
C THR A 162 -7.57 -13.02 -0.53
N GLU A 163 -7.59 -12.60 0.73
CA GLU A 163 -8.79 -12.59 1.55
C GLU A 163 -9.82 -11.57 1.02
N ALA A 164 -9.40 -10.32 0.80
CA ALA A 164 -10.27 -9.25 0.33
C ALA A 164 -10.88 -9.53 -1.06
N LEU A 165 -10.18 -10.30 -1.91
CA LEU A 165 -10.61 -10.65 -3.26
C LEU A 165 -11.04 -12.13 -3.39
N SER A 166 -11.30 -12.82 -2.27
CA SER A 166 -11.64 -14.25 -2.25
C SER A 166 -12.82 -14.62 -3.15
N PHE A 167 -13.80 -13.73 -3.28
CA PHE A 167 -14.95 -13.88 -4.20
C PHE A 167 -14.54 -14.09 -5.67
N TYR A 168 -13.39 -13.56 -6.09
CA TYR A 168 -12.89 -13.66 -7.47
C TYR A 168 -11.98 -14.88 -7.71
N SER A 169 -11.76 -15.73 -6.70
CA SER A 169 -10.91 -16.91 -6.82
C SER A 169 -11.46 -17.94 -7.81
N GLN A 170 -10.58 -18.57 -8.59
CA GLN A 170 -10.92 -19.60 -9.59
C GLN A 170 -10.77 -21.04 -9.05
N GLY A 171 -10.85 -21.22 -7.73
CA GLY A 171 -10.84 -22.52 -7.06
C GLY A 171 -9.46 -22.99 -6.57
N ILE A 172 -8.40 -22.21 -6.79
CA ILE A 172 -7.12 -22.41 -6.10
C ILE A 172 -7.26 -21.94 -4.65
N LYS A 173 -6.78 -22.77 -3.72
CA LYS A 173 -6.77 -22.47 -2.28
C LYS A 173 -5.42 -21.92 -1.85
N PRO A 174 -5.34 -20.63 -1.46
CA PRO A 174 -4.11 -20.07 -0.90
C PRO A 174 -3.94 -20.47 0.56
N TYR A 175 -2.70 -20.74 0.96
CA TYR A 175 -2.27 -20.92 2.34
C TYR A 175 -1.00 -20.11 2.56
N PHE A 176 -0.78 -19.70 3.80
CA PHE A 176 0.34 -18.84 4.15
C PHE A 176 1.09 -19.43 5.34
N ILE A 177 2.41 -19.56 5.20
CA ILE A 177 3.34 -19.95 6.28
C ILE A 177 4.28 -18.77 6.49
N SER A 178 4.24 -18.18 7.68
CA SER A 178 5.07 -17.03 8.04
C SER A 178 5.79 -17.16 9.37
N ASN A 179 5.34 -18.06 10.23
CA ASN A 179 5.94 -18.31 11.54
C ASN A 179 6.98 -19.43 11.45
N ILE A 180 8.02 -19.34 12.29
CA ILE A 180 9.02 -20.38 12.48
C ILE A 180 8.51 -21.53 13.35
N ASP A 181 7.43 -21.29 14.10
CA ASP A 181 6.73 -22.30 14.90
C ASP A 181 6.24 -23.47 14.02
N PRO A 182 6.67 -24.71 14.30
CA PRO A 182 6.32 -25.87 13.49
C PRO A 182 4.84 -26.26 13.62
N ASP A 183 4.14 -25.93 14.70
CA ASP A 183 2.81 -26.49 14.98
C ASP A 183 1.80 -26.18 13.86
N TYR A 184 1.76 -24.93 13.44
CA TYR A 184 0.90 -24.51 12.33
C TYR A 184 1.33 -25.17 11.01
N THR A 185 2.63 -25.14 10.72
CA THR A 185 3.20 -25.69 9.48
C THR A 185 2.94 -27.19 9.36
N GLU A 186 3.18 -27.95 10.42
CA GLU A 186 2.93 -29.39 10.45
C GLU A 186 1.45 -29.73 10.24
N ASN A 187 0.55 -29.00 10.92
CA ASN A 187 -0.88 -29.23 10.78
C ASN A 187 -1.37 -28.89 9.38
N LEU A 188 -0.87 -27.81 8.79
CA LEU A 188 -1.16 -27.46 7.40
C LEU A 188 -0.64 -28.55 6.46
N LEU A 189 0.63 -28.95 6.56
CA LEU A 189 1.22 -29.96 5.68
C LEU A 189 0.51 -31.32 5.77
N LYS A 190 0.03 -31.73 6.96
CA LYS A 190 -0.78 -32.96 7.13
C LYS A 190 -2.11 -32.91 6.36
N SER A 191 -2.65 -31.71 6.09
CA SER A 191 -3.91 -31.53 5.37
C SER A 191 -3.75 -31.43 3.85
N LEU A 192 -2.52 -31.25 3.35
CA LEU A 192 -2.23 -30.99 1.94
C LEU A 192 -1.79 -32.26 1.20
N ASN A 193 -2.17 -32.38 -0.07
CA ASN A 193 -1.66 -33.41 -0.97
C ASN A 193 -0.44 -32.86 -1.76
N PRO A 194 0.77 -33.44 -1.61
CA PRO A 194 1.96 -33.00 -2.35
C PRO A 194 1.81 -33.07 -3.88
N GLU A 195 0.94 -33.94 -4.39
CA GLU A 195 0.67 -34.05 -5.84
C GLU A 195 -0.11 -32.87 -6.42
N THR A 196 -0.85 -32.12 -5.59
CA THR A 196 -1.72 -31.01 -6.01
C THR A 196 -1.36 -29.69 -5.33
N THR A 197 -0.20 -29.61 -4.68
CA THR A 197 0.25 -28.43 -3.92
C THR A 197 1.48 -27.79 -4.55
N MET A 198 1.42 -26.48 -4.77
CA MET A 198 2.57 -25.67 -5.18
C MET A 198 3.05 -24.81 -4.02
N PHE A 199 4.36 -24.66 -3.87
CA PHE A 199 4.98 -23.77 -2.89
C PHE A 199 5.58 -22.55 -3.58
N ILE A 200 5.39 -21.37 -3.00
CA ILE A 200 6.03 -20.11 -3.40
C ILE A 200 6.90 -19.66 -2.23
N ILE A 201 8.20 -19.52 -2.45
CA ILE A 201 9.14 -19.02 -1.45
C ILE A 201 9.40 -17.54 -1.71
N VAL A 202 9.08 -16.68 -0.74
CA VAL A 202 9.22 -15.23 -0.84
C VAL A 202 10.02 -14.73 0.36
N SER A 203 11.23 -14.23 0.10
CA SER A 203 12.19 -13.79 1.12
C SER A 203 12.78 -12.43 0.80
#